data_AF-A0A2Z3GLY9-F1
#
_entry.id   AF-A0A2Z3GLY9-F1
#
_cell.length_a   1.000
_cell.length_b   1.000
_cell.length_c   1.000
_cell.angle_alpha   90.00
_cell.angle_beta   90.00
_cell.angle_gamma   90.00
#
_symmetry.space_group_name_H-M   'P 1'
#
loop_
_entity.id
_entity.type
_entity.pdbx_description
1 polymer ?
#
loop_
_entity_poly.entity_id
_entity_poly.type
_entity_poly.pdbx_seq_one_letter_code
_entity_poly.pdbx_strand_id
1 'polypeptide(L)'
;MLSISIGAASGIGTPVVDNKATQYTFGIGGGLLAAGLGLLTLTGGHSTELTHPRNLLADVWSEKPASDVFPPSVWYLLTEPAFSNGGQTSLAHNARRRWEHYGQLAQPNSPKGKQLAALLFGTDGQYSTDQLTVRANVLNELQSAVRLLNQELQGLLLALNKVVR
;
A
#
# COMPACT_ATOMS: atom_id res chain seq x y z
N MET A 1 6.69 -10.91 -26.16
CA MET A 1 7.17 -12.30 -26.07
C MET A 1 7.75 -12.52 -24.68
N LEU A 2 7.57 -13.74 -24.12
CA LEU A 2 7.77 -14.21 -22.73
C LEU A 2 6.49 -14.13 -21.87
N SER A 3 5.43 -14.91 -22.18
CA SER A 3 5.19 -16.35 -21.90
C SER A 3 4.46 -16.58 -20.57
N ILE A 4 3.17 -16.86 -20.66
CA ILE A 4 2.38 -17.48 -19.59
C ILE A 4 2.70 -18.98 -19.65
N SER A 5 3.38 -19.50 -18.62
CA SER A 5 3.59 -20.94 -18.50
C SER A 5 2.41 -21.54 -17.74
N ILE A 6 1.63 -22.30 -18.49
CA ILE A 6 0.52 -23.15 -18.06
C ILE A 6 0.99 -24.18 -17.03
N GLY A 7 0.17 -24.41 -16.02
CA GLY A 7 0.21 -25.58 -15.16
C GLY A 7 -1.21 -26.02 -14.80
N ALA A 8 -2.00 -26.45 -15.79
CA ALA A 8 -3.26 -27.15 -15.54
C ALA A 8 -2.96 -28.65 -15.41
N ALA A 9 -2.87 -29.15 -14.18
CA ALA A 9 -2.86 -30.58 -13.92
C ALA A 9 -4.30 -31.10 -13.90
N SER A 10 -4.81 -31.57 -15.04
CA SER A 10 -6.06 -32.30 -15.12
C SER A 10 -5.83 -33.75 -14.68
N GLY A 11 -6.15 -34.06 -13.42
CA GLY A 11 -6.30 -35.44 -12.97
C GLY A 11 -7.60 -36.02 -13.51
N ILE A 12 -7.53 -36.83 -14.57
CA ILE A 12 -8.68 -37.58 -15.09
C ILE A 12 -8.88 -38.81 -14.19
N GLY A 13 -9.83 -38.73 -13.27
CA GLY A 13 -10.40 -39.91 -12.62
C GLY A 13 -11.62 -40.37 -13.41
N THR A 14 -11.53 -41.51 -14.10
CA THR A 14 -12.67 -42.13 -14.78
C THR A 14 -13.57 -42.84 -13.77
N PRO A 15 -14.87 -42.51 -13.65
CA PRO A 15 -15.82 -43.43 -13.05
C PRO A 15 -16.20 -44.47 -14.12
N VAL A 16 -15.72 -45.70 -13.96
CA VAL A 16 -16.25 -46.86 -14.66
C VAL A 16 -17.64 -47.13 -14.08
N VAL A 17 -18.69 -46.84 -14.85
CA VAL A 17 -20.05 -47.25 -14.53
C VAL A 17 -20.62 -47.95 -15.75
N ASP A 18 -20.69 -49.27 -15.64
CA ASP A 18 -21.28 -50.16 -16.63
C ASP A 18 -22.78 -50.27 -16.34
N ASN A 19 -23.60 -49.45 -17.01
CA ASN A 19 -25.03 -49.73 -17.13
C ASN A 19 -25.71 -48.96 -18.28
N LYS A 20 -26.33 -49.71 -19.19
CA LYS A 20 -26.87 -49.29 -20.49
C LYS A 20 -28.21 -48.51 -20.44
N ALA A 21 -28.44 -47.62 -19.47
CA ALA A 21 -29.74 -46.94 -19.36
C ALA A 21 -29.70 -45.52 -18.78
N THR A 22 -28.66 -44.73 -19.06
CA THR A 22 -28.63 -43.32 -18.64
C THR A 22 -27.95 -42.45 -19.68
N GLN A 23 -28.40 -42.60 -20.93
CA GLN A 23 -28.19 -41.61 -21.98
C GLN A 23 -29.29 -40.54 -21.78
N TYR A 24 -28.91 -39.27 -21.75
CA TYR A 24 -29.77 -38.10 -21.49
C TYR A 24 -30.13 -37.86 -20.02
N THR A 25 -29.23 -37.23 -19.27
CA THR A 25 -29.46 -36.08 -18.36
C THR A 25 -28.36 -36.04 -17.30
N PHE A 26 -27.15 -35.61 -17.65
CA PHE A 26 -26.19 -35.07 -16.69
C PHE A 26 -25.15 -34.26 -17.45
N GLY A 27 -25.46 -32.98 -17.66
CA GLY A 27 -24.57 -32.11 -18.42
C GLY A 27 -24.84 -30.61 -18.27
N ILE A 28 -25.54 -30.15 -17.23
CA ILE A 28 -25.74 -28.70 -16.96
C ILE A 28 -25.80 -28.40 -15.45
N GLY A 29 -25.09 -29.17 -14.61
CA GLY A 29 -25.07 -28.94 -13.15
C GLY A 29 -23.85 -28.16 -12.64
N GLY A 30 -22.71 -28.22 -13.34
CA GLY A 30 -21.42 -27.78 -12.79
C GLY A 30 -20.96 -26.36 -13.12
N GLY A 31 -21.56 -25.70 -14.12
CA GLY A 31 -21.08 -24.41 -14.63
C GLY A 31 -21.55 -23.18 -13.84
N LEU A 32 -22.78 -23.22 -13.29
CA LEU A 32 -23.37 -22.07 -12.60
C LEU A 32 -22.78 -21.85 -11.19
N LEU A 33 -22.35 -22.91 -10.51
CA LEU A 33 -21.79 -22.81 -9.16
C LEU A 33 -20.39 -22.15 -9.16
N ALA A 34 -19.54 -22.47 -10.13
CA ALA A 34 -18.20 -21.90 -10.23
C ALA A 34 -18.21 -20.40 -10.60
N ALA A 35 -19.11 -19.99 -11.52
CA ALA A 35 -19.28 -18.58 -11.86
C ALA A 35 -19.83 -17.75 -10.69
N GLY A 36 -20.77 -18.32 -9.90
CA GLY A 36 -21.31 -17.68 -8.70
C GLY A 36 -20.26 -17.49 -7.59
N LEU A 37 -19.43 -18.50 -7.32
CA LEU A 37 -18.35 -18.41 -6.33
C LEU A 37 -17.24 -17.42 -6.76
N GLY A 38 -16.94 -17.35 -8.05
CA GLY A 38 -16.02 -16.35 -8.60
C GLY A 38 -16.53 -14.91 -8.44
N LEU A 39 -17.83 -14.68 -8.61
CA LEU A 39 -18.44 -13.37 -8.38
C LEU A 39 -18.55 -13.01 -6.89
N LEU A 40 -18.78 -13.98 -5.99
CA LEU A 40 -18.83 -13.75 -4.55
C LEU A 40 -17.46 -13.38 -3.96
N THR A 41 -16.37 -13.95 -4.48
CA THR A 41 -15.00 -13.59 -4.08
C THR A 41 -14.57 -12.21 -4.58
N LEU A 42 -15.09 -11.75 -5.72
CA LEU A 42 -14.88 -10.39 -6.23
C LEU A 42 -15.74 -9.33 -5.53
N THR A 43 -16.93 -9.71 -5.06
CA THR A 43 -17.88 -8.77 -4.41
C THR A 43 -17.77 -8.76 -2.88
N GLY A 44 -17.22 -9.82 -2.28
CA GLY A 44 -16.88 -9.89 -0.86
C GLY A 44 -15.57 -9.16 -0.58
N GLY A 45 -15.60 -7.83 -0.58
CA GLY A 45 -14.45 -7.01 -0.17
C GLY A 45 -13.98 -7.42 1.22
N HIS A 46 -12.79 -8.01 1.30
CA HIS A 46 -12.21 -8.40 2.58
C HIS A 46 -11.77 -7.12 3.29
N SER A 47 -12.36 -6.87 4.45
CA SER A 47 -12.00 -5.77 5.32
C SER A 47 -11.30 -6.33 6.55
N THR A 48 -10.18 -5.74 6.93
CA THR A 48 -9.42 -6.14 8.13
C THR A 48 -9.28 -4.97 9.07
N GLU A 49 -9.34 -5.27 10.36
CA GLU A 49 -9.03 -4.29 11.40
C GLU A 49 -7.53 -4.11 11.46
N LEU A 50 -7.10 -2.85 11.46
CA LEU A 50 -5.69 -2.50 11.62
C LEU A 50 -5.57 -1.37 12.63
N THR A 51 -4.88 -1.66 13.73
CA THR A 51 -4.56 -0.70 14.79
C THR A 51 -3.10 -0.26 14.67
N HIS A 52 -2.87 1.04 14.72
CA HIS A 52 -1.56 1.68 14.57
C HIS A 52 -1.45 2.85 15.56
N PRO A 53 -1.28 2.56 16.86
CA PRO A 53 -1.30 3.58 17.92
C PRO A 53 -0.16 4.59 17.79
N ARG A 54 0.96 4.19 17.18
CA ARG A 54 2.05 5.09 16.76
C ARG A 54 2.04 5.23 15.25
N ASN A 55 1.23 6.17 14.75
CA ASN A 55 1.10 6.40 13.31
C ASN A 55 2.10 7.44 12.80
N LEU A 56 3.18 6.96 12.18
CA LEU A 56 4.22 7.81 11.57
C LEU A 56 3.67 8.75 10.49
N LEU A 57 2.59 8.37 9.81
CA LEU A 57 2.00 9.16 8.73
C LEU A 57 1.27 10.40 9.27
N ALA A 58 0.72 10.32 10.48
CA ALA A 58 -0.12 11.36 11.06
C ALA A 58 0.65 12.67 11.26
N ASP A 59 1.86 12.59 11.81
CA ASP A 59 2.69 13.77 12.11
C ASP A 59 3.19 14.44 10.82
N VAL A 60 3.51 13.66 9.78
CA VAL A 60 3.87 14.18 8.44
C VAL A 60 2.67 14.84 7.77
N TRP A 61 1.49 14.21 7.84
CA TRP A 61 0.28 14.73 7.22
C TRP A 61 -0.18 16.06 7.85
N SER A 62 -0.09 16.16 9.18
CA SER A 62 -0.48 17.34 9.94
C SER A 62 0.62 18.40 10.02
N GLU A 63 1.81 18.11 9.49
CA GLU A 63 3.00 18.99 9.53
C GLU A 63 3.23 19.58 10.92
N LYS A 64 3.20 18.71 11.95
CA LYS A 64 3.35 19.17 13.33
C LYS A 64 4.67 19.91 13.54
N PRO A 65 4.70 20.95 14.39
CA PRO A 65 5.95 21.63 14.74
C PRO A 65 6.94 20.69 15.46
N ALA A 66 6.43 19.71 16.22
CA ALA A 66 7.21 18.66 16.85
C ALA A 66 6.48 17.32 16.73
N SER A 67 7.24 16.23 16.60
CA SER A 67 6.68 14.89 16.52
C SER A 67 6.82 14.13 17.84
N ASP A 68 5.76 13.43 18.22
CA ASP A 68 5.73 12.50 19.36
C ASP A 68 6.15 11.07 18.95
N VAL A 69 6.20 10.82 17.63
CA VAL A 69 6.47 9.50 17.05
C VAL A 69 7.92 9.39 16.58
N PHE A 70 8.45 10.42 15.92
CA PHE A 70 9.82 10.48 15.43
C PHE A 70 10.77 11.02 16.51
N PRO A 71 12.03 10.53 16.58
CA PRO A 71 13.06 11.18 17.38
C PRO A 71 13.26 12.65 16.93
N PRO A 72 13.52 13.60 17.85
CA PRO A 72 13.62 15.02 17.51
C PRO A 72 14.62 15.36 16.41
N SER A 73 15.79 14.69 16.41
CA SER A 73 16.81 14.87 15.38
C SER A 73 16.34 14.41 13.99
N VAL A 74 15.63 13.28 13.93
CA VAL A 74 15.05 12.76 12.68
C VAL A 74 13.92 13.64 12.19
N TRP A 75 13.06 14.11 13.11
CA TRP A 75 11.97 15.03 12.76
C TRP A 75 12.52 16.33 12.17
N TYR A 76 13.54 16.92 12.83
CA TYR A 76 14.22 18.11 12.34
C TYR A 76 14.74 17.93 10.91
N LEU A 77 15.42 16.82 10.65
CA LEU A 77 15.92 16.48 9.30
C LEU A 77 14.80 16.34 8.26
N LEU A 78 13.61 15.88 8.66
CA LEU A 78 12.46 15.76 7.75
C LEU A 78 11.74 17.08 7.52
N THR A 79 11.71 17.99 8.50
CA THR A 79 10.93 19.23 8.46
C THR A 79 11.73 20.48 8.11
N GLU A 80 13.06 20.45 8.21
CA GLU A 80 13.92 21.58 7.86
C GLU A 80 14.16 21.60 6.34
N PRO A 81 13.80 22.69 5.62
CA PRO A 81 13.98 22.79 4.17
C PRO A 81 15.41 22.60 3.70
N ALA A 82 16.42 22.95 4.53
CA ALA A 82 17.83 22.81 4.18
C ALA A 82 18.26 21.36 3.84
N PHE A 83 17.50 20.35 4.27
CA PHE A 83 17.76 18.94 3.96
C PHE A 83 16.93 18.39 2.80
N SER A 84 16.28 19.26 2.02
CA SER A 84 15.55 18.85 0.83
C SER A 84 16.27 19.25 -0.45
N ASN A 85 15.92 18.56 -1.54
CA ASN A 85 16.33 18.94 -2.88
C ASN A 85 15.81 20.34 -3.22
N GLY A 86 16.71 21.32 -3.27
CA GLY A 86 16.43 22.71 -3.66
C GLY A 86 16.13 23.67 -2.50
N GLY A 87 16.02 23.19 -1.26
CA GLY A 87 16.00 24.06 -0.07
C GLY A 87 14.73 24.89 0.15
N GLN A 88 13.70 24.75 -0.70
CA GLN A 88 12.49 25.59 -0.65
C GLN A 88 11.40 25.05 0.26
N THR A 89 11.27 23.72 0.33
CA THR A 89 10.24 23.00 1.09
C THR A 89 10.86 21.82 1.81
N SER A 90 10.28 21.36 2.91
CA SER A 90 10.83 20.22 3.66
C SER A 90 10.52 18.87 3.01
N LEU A 91 11.26 17.83 3.39
CA LEU A 91 11.00 16.46 2.92
C LEU A 91 9.61 15.97 3.35
N ALA A 92 9.19 16.28 4.58
CA ALA A 92 7.87 15.99 5.11
C ALA A 92 6.77 16.68 4.29
N HIS A 93 6.94 17.97 3.97
CA HIS A 93 6.02 18.71 3.12
C HIS A 93 5.91 18.09 1.72
N ASN A 94 7.04 17.78 1.11
CA ASN A 94 7.08 17.17 -0.22
C ASN A 94 6.42 15.79 -0.25
N ALA A 95 6.60 14.97 0.80
CA ALA A 95 5.91 13.70 0.95
C ALA A 95 4.39 13.91 1.05
N ARG A 96 3.94 14.79 1.96
CA ARG A 96 2.51 15.14 2.11
C ARG A 96 1.89 15.56 0.77
N ARG A 97 2.55 16.47 0.04
CA ARG A 97 2.07 16.96 -1.27
C ARG A 97 1.93 15.84 -2.30
N ARG A 98 2.85 14.88 -2.32
CA ARG A 98 2.73 13.70 -3.20
C ARG A 98 1.60 12.77 -2.76
N TRP A 99 1.36 12.64 -1.45
CA TRP A 99 0.27 11.80 -0.94
C TRP A 99 -1.12 12.31 -1.33
N GLU A 100 -1.27 13.62 -1.50
CA GLU A 100 -2.49 14.25 -2.04
C GLU A 100 -2.84 13.72 -3.44
N HIS A 101 -1.98 12.96 -4.13
CA HIS A 101 -2.29 12.36 -5.42
C HIS A 101 -2.69 10.87 -5.37
N TYR A 102 -2.68 10.22 -4.20
CA TYR A 102 -3.03 8.80 -4.10
C TYR A 102 -4.54 8.55 -3.97
N GLY A 103 -5.11 7.82 -4.91
CA GLY A 103 -6.47 7.29 -4.82
C GLY A 103 -7.50 8.37 -4.48
N GLN A 104 -8.25 8.17 -3.40
CA GLN A 104 -9.30 9.11 -2.97
C GLN A 104 -8.75 10.31 -2.18
N LEU A 105 -7.45 10.32 -1.80
CA LEU A 105 -6.80 11.49 -1.19
C LEU A 105 -6.72 12.66 -2.16
N ALA A 106 -6.74 12.40 -3.47
CA ALA A 106 -6.84 13.43 -4.52
C ALA A 106 -8.14 14.23 -4.51
N GLN A 107 -9.13 13.80 -3.72
CA GLN A 107 -10.38 14.51 -3.53
C GLN A 107 -10.62 14.71 -2.02
N PRO A 108 -9.77 15.49 -1.33
CA PRO A 108 -9.77 15.57 0.13
C PRO A 108 -11.07 16.15 0.70
N ASN A 109 -11.82 16.91 -0.10
CA ASN A 109 -13.12 17.48 0.29
C ASN A 109 -14.29 16.51 0.09
N SER A 110 -14.10 15.42 -0.66
CA SER A 110 -15.14 14.40 -0.85
C SER A 110 -15.34 13.59 0.43
N PRO A 111 -16.56 13.06 0.69
CA PRO A 111 -16.80 12.19 1.83
C PRO A 111 -15.83 11.00 1.89
N LYS A 112 -15.56 10.40 0.73
CA LYS A 112 -14.61 9.27 0.59
C LYS A 112 -13.17 9.66 0.88
N GLY A 113 -12.73 10.83 0.39
CA GLY A 113 -11.39 11.35 0.68
C GLY A 113 -11.19 11.67 2.16
N LYS A 114 -12.19 12.29 2.81
CA LYS A 114 -12.17 12.53 4.26
C LYS A 114 -12.12 11.24 5.06
N GLN A 115 -12.92 10.24 4.67
CA GLN A 115 -12.92 8.93 5.31
C GLN A 115 -11.56 8.23 5.15
N LEU A 116 -10.98 8.25 3.95
CA LEU A 116 -9.66 7.67 3.70
C LEU A 116 -8.57 8.39 4.50
N ALA A 117 -8.59 9.72 4.54
CA ALA A 117 -7.63 10.49 5.34
C ALA A 117 -7.75 10.16 6.84
N ALA A 118 -8.97 10.10 7.38
CA ALA A 118 -9.21 9.71 8.76
C ALA A 118 -8.69 8.29 9.04
N LEU A 119 -8.90 7.35 8.12
CA LEU A 119 -8.42 5.98 8.24
C LEU A 119 -6.88 5.91 8.22
N LEU A 120 -6.23 6.57 7.26
CA LEU A 120 -4.77 6.53 7.05
C LEU A 120 -4.00 7.27 8.14
N PHE A 121 -4.49 8.42 8.59
CA PHE A 121 -3.79 9.31 9.53
C PHE A 121 -4.34 9.24 10.96
N GLY A 122 -5.40 8.47 11.20
CA GLY A 122 -5.90 8.15 12.54
C GLY A 122 -5.09 7.06 13.26
N THR A 123 -5.68 6.44 14.27
CA THR A 123 -5.04 5.42 15.13
C THR A 123 -5.42 3.99 14.77
N ASP A 124 -6.54 3.78 14.09
CA ASP A 124 -7.16 2.48 13.86
C ASP A 124 -8.27 2.58 12.83
N GLY A 125 -8.78 1.42 12.38
CA GLY A 125 -10.00 1.33 11.59
C GLY A 125 -10.07 0.09 10.72
N GLN A 126 -11.20 -0.05 10.02
CA GLN A 126 -11.46 -1.13 9.08
C GLN A 126 -10.96 -0.77 7.68
N TYR A 127 -10.02 -1.56 7.18
CA TYR A 127 -9.38 -1.34 5.88
C TYR A 127 -9.81 -2.38 4.86
N SER A 128 -10.26 -1.91 3.69
CA SER A 128 -10.28 -2.76 2.50
C SER A 128 -8.87 -3.01 1.94
N THR A 129 -8.71 -4.04 1.12
CA THR A 129 -7.47 -4.33 0.40
C THR A 129 -6.92 -3.12 -0.38
N ASP A 130 -7.79 -2.35 -1.03
CA ASP A 130 -7.39 -1.15 -1.77
C ASP A 130 -6.85 -0.07 -0.84
N GLN A 131 -7.47 0.12 0.32
CA GLN A 131 -7.04 1.10 1.33
C GLN A 131 -5.71 0.70 1.98
N LEU A 132 -5.49 -0.60 2.21
CA LEU A 132 -4.20 -1.13 2.67
C LEU A 132 -3.11 -0.86 1.63
N THR A 133 -3.42 -1.06 0.35
CA THR A 133 -2.50 -0.78 -0.75
C THR A 133 -2.11 0.70 -0.78
N VAL A 134 -3.10 1.60 -0.62
CA VAL A 134 -2.82 3.05 -0.49
C VAL A 134 -1.92 3.33 0.72
N ARG A 135 -2.22 2.76 1.89
CA ARG A 135 -1.38 2.93 3.10
C ARG A 135 0.06 2.48 2.86
N ALA A 136 0.25 1.32 2.22
CA ALA A 136 1.57 0.81 1.89
C ALA A 136 2.33 1.74 0.94
N ASN A 137 1.68 2.30 -0.07
CA ASN A 137 2.29 3.25 -1.00
C ASN A 137 2.76 4.52 -0.29
N VAL A 138 1.92 5.08 0.59
CA VAL A 138 2.23 6.28 1.39
C VAL A 138 3.44 6.02 2.31
N LEU A 139 3.49 4.86 2.97
CA LEU A 139 4.63 4.45 3.81
C LEU A 139 5.91 4.24 3.00
N ASN A 140 5.82 3.58 1.84
CA ASN A 140 6.97 3.34 0.96
C ASN A 140 7.57 4.65 0.46
N GLU A 141 6.75 5.67 0.22
CA GLU A 141 7.22 6.98 -0.18
C GLU A 141 7.97 7.70 0.95
N LEU A 142 7.45 7.65 2.18
CA LEU A 142 8.16 8.17 3.36
C LEU A 142 9.51 7.47 3.55
N GLN A 143 9.51 6.13 3.44
CA GLN A 143 10.74 5.34 3.53
C GLN A 143 11.74 5.75 2.45
N SER A 144 11.28 6.03 1.23
CA SER A 144 12.14 6.47 0.13
C SER A 144 12.76 7.83 0.42
N ALA A 145 12.01 8.77 1.00
CA ALA A 145 12.52 10.06 1.44
C ALA A 145 13.61 9.92 2.52
N VAL A 146 13.39 9.08 3.52
CA VAL A 146 14.38 8.80 4.58
C VAL A 146 15.64 8.12 4.02
N ARG A 147 15.48 7.20 3.06
CA ARG A 147 16.62 6.55 2.39
C ARG A 147 17.48 7.54 1.63
N LEU A 148 16.85 8.49 0.93
CA LEU A 148 17.57 9.54 0.20
C LEU A 148 18.38 10.41 1.17
N LEU A 149 17.77 10.84 2.27
CA LEU A 149 18.47 11.60 3.31
C LEU A 149 19.67 10.82 3.88
N ASN A 150 19.52 9.52 4.13
CA ASN A 150 20.63 8.68 4.57
C ASN A 150 21.76 8.58 3.52
N GLN A 151 21.42 8.51 2.21
CA GLN A 151 22.41 8.50 1.14
C GLN A 151 23.20 9.82 1.08
N GLU A 152 22.54 10.96 1.28
CA GLU A 152 23.21 12.27 1.32
C GLU A 152 24.19 12.37 2.51
N LEU A 153 23.77 11.92 3.69
CA LEU A 153 24.65 11.87 4.86
C LEU A 153 25.87 10.97 4.63
N GLN A 154 25.69 9.82 4.00
CA GLN A 154 26.80 8.94 3.62
C GLN A 154 27.74 9.62 2.61
N GLY A 155 27.20 10.35 1.64
CA GLY A 155 27.98 11.15 0.69
C GLY A 155 28.83 12.21 1.38
N LEU A 156 28.25 12.92 2.36
CA LEU A 156 28.97 13.91 3.17
C LEU A 156 30.13 13.28 3.95
N LEU A 157 29.91 12.14 4.61
CA LEU A 157 30.96 11.41 5.33
C LEU A 157 32.12 11.00 4.40
N LEU A 158 31.80 10.54 3.19
CA LEU A 158 32.81 10.19 2.19
C LEU A 158 33.62 11.42 1.73
N ALA A 159 32.98 12.57 1.56
CA ALA A 159 33.66 13.81 1.20
C ALA A 159 34.62 14.27 2.31
N LEU A 160 34.17 14.25 3.57
CA LEU A 160 35.01 14.60 4.72
C LEU A 160 36.23 13.69 4.83
N ASN A 161 36.06 12.38 4.66
CA ASN A 161 37.17 11.42 4.70
C ASN A 161 38.21 11.64 3.60
N LYS A 162 37.82 12.22 2.45
CA LYS A 162 38.76 12.60 1.38
C LYS A 162 39.54 13.87 1.70
N VAL A 163 38.95 14.82 2.44
CA VAL A 163 39.59 16.08 2.83
C VAL A 163 40.63 15.89 3.94
N VAL A 164 40.46 14.84 4.76
CA VAL A 164 41.37 14.52 5.88
C VAL A 164 42.61 13.70 5.43
N ARG A 165 42.68 13.26 4.16
CA ARG A 165 43.89 12.68 3.56
C ARG A 165 44.65 13.71 2.74
#